data_AF-A0A961WKX7-F1
#
_entry.id   AF-A0A961WKX7-F1
#
_cell.length_a   1.000
_cell.length_b   1.000
_cell.length_c   1.000
_cell.angle_alpha   90.00
_cell.angle_beta   90.00
_cell.angle_gamma   90.00
#
_symmetry.space_group_name_H-M   'P 1'
#
loop_
_entity.id
_entity.type
_entity.pdbx_description
1 polymer ?
#
loop_
_entity_poly.entity_id
_entity_poly.type
_entity_poly.pdbx_seq_one_letter_code
_entity_poly.pdbx_strand_id
1 'polypeptide(L)'
;MSNQNKHDRPLYRVSFARITGKDENGQDILGRPKEIGAVWPRKAGKSGAILSLDIIPIELTQRQGVIFLVPATAPSKGGAR
;
A
#
# COMPACT_ATOMS: atom_id res chain seq x y z
N MET A 1 36.83 7.82 -1.48
CA MET A 1 35.73 6.95 -1.00
C MET A 1 34.42 7.68 -1.22
N SER A 2 33.58 7.19 -2.14
CA SER A 2 32.29 7.83 -2.42
C SER A 2 31.26 7.37 -1.39
N ASN A 3 30.82 8.29 -0.53
CA ASN A 3 29.69 8.08 0.38
C ASN A 3 28.40 8.00 -0.43
N GLN A 4 28.06 6.82 -0.93
CA GLN A 4 26.70 6.56 -1.38
C GLN A 4 25.82 6.39 -0.13
N ASN A 5 25.27 7.49 0.36
CA ASN A 5 24.05 7.45 1.17
C ASN A 5 22.95 6.84 0.30
N LYS A 6 22.86 5.51 0.29
CA LYS A 6 21.76 4.78 -0.32
C LYS A 6 20.55 5.08 0.54
N HIS A 7 19.83 6.14 0.20
CA HIS A 7 18.53 6.41 0.81
C HIS A 7 17.70 5.15 0.63
N ASP A 8 17.37 4.50 1.75
CA ASP A 8 16.48 3.35 1.74
C ASP A 8 15.20 3.81 1.06
N ARG A 9 14.82 3.15 -0.03
CA ARG A 9 13.54 3.36 -0.69
C ARG A 9 12.54 2.38 -0.07
N PRO A 10 11.25 2.72 -0.02
CA PRO A 10 10.25 1.73 0.38
C PRO A 10 10.27 0.54 -0.59
N LEU A 11 9.91 -0.64 -0.09
CA LEU A 11 9.68 -1.84 -0.89
C LEU A 11 8.36 -1.71 -1.65
N TYR A 12 7.32 -1.21 -0.98
CA TYR A 12 5.98 -1.02 -1.54
C TYR A 12 5.38 0.33 -1.10
N ARG A 13 4.60 0.94 -1.99
CA ARG A 13 3.58 1.94 -1.65
C ARG A 13 2.31 1.21 -1.23
N VAL A 14 1.63 1.73 -0.23
CA VAL A 14 0.45 1.12 0.37
C VAL A 14 -0.75 1.98 0.03
N SER A 15 -1.75 1.39 -0.62
CA SER A 15 -3.04 2.04 -0.85
C SER A 15 -4.17 1.29 -0.19
N PHE A 16 -5.24 1.99 0.16
CA PHE A 16 -6.47 1.39 0.69
C PHE A 16 -7.66 1.80 -0.16
N ALA A 17 -8.53 0.84 -0.47
CA ALA A 17 -9.84 1.07 -1.06
C ALA A 17 -10.93 0.54 -0.12
N ARG A 18 -11.88 1.39 0.26
CA ARG A 18 -13.06 0.96 1.01
C ARG A 18 -13.98 0.10 0.14
N ILE A 19 -14.69 -0.83 0.74
CA ILE A 19 -15.81 -1.53 0.09
C ILE A 19 -16.99 -0.56 0.02
N THR A 20 -17.58 -0.37 -1.16
CA THR A 20 -18.71 0.54 -1.38
C THR A 20 -20.03 -0.19 -1.62
N GLY A 21 -20.00 -1.51 -1.77
CA GLY A 21 -21.17 -2.33 -2.01
C GLY A 21 -20.78 -3.74 -2.46
N LYS A 22 -21.75 -4.48 -2.97
CA LYS A 22 -21.55 -5.78 -3.63
C LYS A 22 -22.19 -5.75 -5.02
N ASP A 23 -21.61 -6.49 -5.96
CA ASP A 23 -22.20 -6.69 -7.28
C ASP A 23 -23.31 -7.76 -7.27
N GLU A 24 -23.89 -8.03 -8.44
CA GLU A 24 -24.96 -9.03 -8.62
C GLU A 24 -24.54 -10.46 -8.23
N ASN A 25 -23.23 -10.74 -8.23
CA ASN A 25 -22.64 -12.02 -7.86
C ASN A 25 -22.17 -12.05 -6.39
N GLY A 26 -22.44 -11.00 -5.61
CA GLY A 26 -22.02 -10.87 -4.21
C GLY A 26 -20.55 -10.50 -3.99
N GLN A 27 -19.82 -10.13 -5.05
CA GLN A 27 -18.42 -9.71 -4.97
C GLN A 27 -18.31 -8.27 -4.50
N ASP A 28 -17.28 -7.97 -3.71
CA ASP A 28 -17.08 -6.63 -3.17
C ASP A 28 -16.75 -5.61 -4.27
N ILE A 29 -17.52 -4.52 -4.31
CA ILE A 29 -17.22 -3.37 -5.15
C ILE A 29 -16.31 -2.44 -4.34
N LEU A 30 -15.14 -2.13 -4.88
CA LEU A 30 -14.15 -1.27 -4.23
C LEU A 30 -14.27 0.17 -4.72
N GLY A 31 -14.14 1.12 -3.79
CA GLY A 31 -13.98 2.53 -4.11
C GLY A 31 -12.60 2.84 -4.70
N ARG A 32 -12.38 4.11 -5.06
CA ARG A 32 -11.07 4.54 -5.58
C ARG A 32 -9.99 4.38 -4.51
N PRO A 33 -8.89 3.66 -4.78
CA PRO A 33 -7.80 3.51 -3.82
C PRO A 33 -7.11 4.84 -3.54
N LYS A 34 -6.69 5.03 -2.30
CA LYS A 34 -5.87 6.16 -1.85
C LYS A 34 -4.58 5.64 -1.24
N GLU A 35 -3.46 6.24 -1.60
CA GLU A 35 -2.17 5.93 -0.98
C GLU A 35 -2.21 6.41 0.48
N ILE A 36 -1.86 5.53 1.42
CA ILE A 36 -1.96 5.75 2.87
C ILE A 36 -0.65 5.47 3.62
N GLY A 37 0.39 5.02 2.91
CA GLY A 37 1.67 4.74 3.53
C GLY A 37 2.61 3.92 2.65
N ALA A 38 3.57 3.26 3.29
CA ALA A 38 4.59 2.47 2.61
C ALA A 38 5.10 1.30 3.46
N VAL A 39 5.70 0.32 2.80
CA VAL A 39 6.39 -0.81 3.41
C VAL A 39 7.89 -0.62 3.28
N TRP A 40 8.62 -0.69 4.39
CA TRP A 40 10.06 -0.43 4.47
C TRP A 40 10.84 -1.70 4.80
N PRO A 41 12.06 -1.87 4.24
CA PRO A 41 12.91 -3.00 4.62
C PRO A 41 13.36 -2.86 6.07
N ARG A 42 13.53 -4.00 6.77
CA ARG A 42 14.16 -3.99 8.10
C ARG A 42 15.68 -3.93 7.96
N LYS A 43 16.31 -3.15 8.85
CA LYS A 43 17.78 -3.05 8.92
C LYS A 43 18.40 -4.25 9.65
N ALA A 44 19.71 -4.42 9.46
CA ALA A 44 20.55 -5.39 10.16
C ALA A 44 20.13 -6.87 9.97
N GLY A 45 19.81 -7.25 8.73
CA GLY A 45 19.58 -8.66 8.36
C GLY A 45 18.29 -9.28 8.91
N LYS A 46 17.39 -8.48 9.46
CA LYS A 46 16.12 -8.97 10.01
C LYS A 46 15.16 -9.32 8.87
N SER A 47 14.48 -10.45 8.99
CA SER A 47 13.42 -10.87 8.06
C SER A 47 12.16 -10.00 8.18
N GLY A 48 11.38 -9.96 7.11
CA GLY A 48 10.14 -9.19 7.02
C GLY A 48 10.35 -7.71 6.67
N ALA A 49 9.27 -6.95 6.77
CA ALA A 49 9.22 -5.53 6.44
C ALA A 49 8.32 -4.76 7.42
N ILE A 50 8.47 -3.44 7.47
CA ILE A 50 7.71 -2.55 8.35
C ILE A 50 6.64 -1.86 7.52
N LEU A 51 5.36 -2.12 7.81
CA LEU A 51 4.26 -1.33 7.29
C LEU A 51 4.14 -0.04 8.12
N SER A 52 4.31 1.11 7.47
CA SER A 52 4.11 2.43 8.06
C SER A 52 2.92 3.09 7.36
N LEU A 53 1.93 3.50 8.16
CA LEU A 53 0.74 4.18 7.69
C LEU A 53 0.84 5.66 8.09
N ASP A 54 0.83 6.55 7.10
CA ASP A 54 0.78 8.00 7.30
C ASP A 54 -0.66 8.45 7.60
N ILE A 55 -1.64 7.72 7.07
CA ILE A 55 -3.07 7.93 7.29
C ILE A 55 -3.70 6.58 7.65
N ILE A 56 -4.51 6.54 8.70
CA ILE A 56 -5.27 5.35 9.08
C ILE A 56 -6.75 5.59 8.75
N PRO A 57 -7.29 5.00 7.66
CA PRO A 57 -8.71 5.10 7.34
C PRO A 57 -9.58 4.46 8.44
N ILE A 58 -10.72 5.06 8.78
CA ILE A 58 -11.63 4.47 9.77
C ILE A 58 -12.24 3.15 9.26
N GLU A 59 -12.46 3.04 7.96
CA GLU A 59 -12.95 1.80 7.33
C GLU A 59 -11.91 0.68 7.41
N LEU A 60 -10.62 1.02 7.48
CA LEU A 60 -9.57 0.03 7.71
C LEU A 60 -9.71 -0.58 9.11
N THR A 61 -10.01 0.23 10.13
CA THR A 61 -10.20 -0.27 11.50
C THR A 61 -11.48 -1.09 11.65
N GLN A 62 -12.45 -0.87 10.77
CA GLN A 62 -13.70 -1.63 10.67
C GLN A 62 -13.62 -2.85 9.72
N ARG A 63 -12.46 -3.12 9.11
CA ARG A 63 -12.25 -4.19 8.11
C ARG A 63 -13.17 -4.08 6.88
N GLN A 64 -13.53 -2.87 6.50
CA GLN A 64 -14.42 -2.57 5.36
C GLN A 64 -13.62 -2.09 4.13
N GLY A 65 -12.60 -2.84 3.73
CA GLY A 65 -11.77 -2.46 2.60
C GLY A 65 -10.59 -3.39 2.35
N VAL A 66 -9.81 -3.05 1.33
CA VAL A 66 -8.67 -3.84 0.86
C VAL A 66 -7.42 -2.98 0.85
N ILE A 67 -6.31 -3.54 1.31
CA ILE A 67 -4.98 -2.95 1.20
C ILE A 67 -4.30 -3.48 -0.07
N PHE A 68 -3.71 -2.57 -0.83
CA PHE A 68 -2.88 -2.85 -2.00
C PHE A 68 -1.42 -2.55 -1.69
N LEU A 69 -0.54 -3.47 -2.05
CA LEU A 69 0.91 -3.29 -2.03
C LEU A 69 1.41 -3.12 -3.46
N VAL A 70 1.86 -1.92 -3.81
CA VAL A 70 2.38 -1.59 -5.14
C VAL A 70 3.90 -1.45 -5.05
N PRO A 71 4.71 -2.18 -5.82
CA PRO A 71 6.16 -2.05 -5.75
C PRO A 71 6.60 -0.60 -5.95
N ALA A 72 7.47 -0.08 -5.08
CA ALA A 72 7.86 1.33 -5.14
C ALA A 72 8.64 1.70 -6.41
N THR A 73 9.20 0.71 -7.09
CA THR A 73 9.90 0.84 -8.36
C THR A 73 9.01 0.60 -9.58
N ALA A 74 7.74 0.22 -9.39
CA ALA A 74 6.83 0.01 -10.49
C ALA A 74 6.57 1.37 -11.18
N PRO A 75 6.71 1.48 -12.52
CA PRO A 75 6.25 2.65 -13.23
C PRO A 75 4.75 2.82 -12.95
N SER A 76 4.32 4.05 -12.65
CA SER A 76 2.91 4.40 -12.48
C SER A 76 2.13 4.09 -13.76
N LYS A 77 1.69 2.85 -13.92
CA LYS A 77 0.64 2.49 -14.86
C LYS A 77 -0.67 2.65 -14.11
N GLY A 78 -1.15 3.89 -14.07
CA GLY A 78 -2.49 4.19 -13.61
C GLY A 78 -3.48 3.32 -14.36
N GLY A 79 -4.27 2.54 -13.62
CA GLY A 79 -5.39 1.80 -14.16
C GLY A 79 -6.43 2.77 -14.68
N ALA A 80 -6.32 3.12 -15.96
CA ALA A 80 -7.40 3.68 -16.74
C ALA A 80 -7.93 2.55 -17.63
N ARG A 81 -9.07 2.00 -17.25
CA ARG A 81 -10.21 1.67 -18.11
C ARG A 81 -11.36 1.18 -17.25
#